data_AF-A0A1H4UKN8-F1
#
_entry.id   AF-A0A1H4UKN8-F1
#
_cell.length_a   1.000
_cell.length_b   1.000
_cell.length_c   1.000
_cell.angle_alpha   90.00
_cell.angle_beta   90.00
_cell.angle_gamma   90.00
#
_symmetry.space_group_name_H-M   'P 1'
#
loop_
_entity.id
_entity.type
_entity.pdbx_description
1 polymer ?
#
loop_
_entity_poly.entity_id
_entity_poly.type
_entity_poly.pdbx_seq_one_letter_code
_entity_poly.pdbx_strand_id
1 'polypeptide(L)'
;MPTDLNPRDLSWDEVDPARHPFDSGSAARVVRSLGPARRVPVRPNLPYGDPGLHDWDWTVARPWADAMSYALAEHYGGWSVGWRWAHDEGDFDGGPVGSWCCPSHSVDTPEATLDRVVAGLCEWRNWLEQLAGWFEAYPLDLSALADQRVLWESTARNLILHVTDRTGAGSGWYGHCDQVLAWFLASRHVDPEAARRLVTQAVGGRFQSWTAPDRVLLDDIAERIAESLRPEDVVGPATPGPLPDHLRSWLAVRAATVWEDVPDGGGDEPVVPSRDGAAESVRTFDSAVDSARGEGLLAALELVRADAARGAALDFELLRGWQRHVLGTPRPPSFRTLPAFAKGGRERYGIGPDTRQLLDACLAESARDDERPLPLTARAARACLDVCFFHPFDDGNARASFLALVFVLAREGVALDGVSLIRRFSLAADDPKSGLIMARSLDCHLRETRSRAREQSR
;
A
#
# COMPACT_ATOMS: atom_id res chain seq x y z
N MET A 1 -3.55 6.10 1.56
CA MET A 1 -3.52 4.71 2.04
C MET A 1 -2.21 4.12 1.55
N PRO A 2 -1.37 3.46 2.37
CA PRO A 2 -0.24 2.70 1.82
C PRO A 2 -0.80 1.82 0.70
N THR A 3 -0.26 1.92 -0.51
CA THR A 3 -0.82 1.22 -1.69
C THR A 3 -0.85 -0.30 -1.49
N ASP A 4 -0.01 -0.81 -0.59
CA ASP A 4 0.05 -2.22 -0.16
C ASP A 4 -1.20 -2.68 0.63
N LEU A 5 -2.11 -1.77 1.02
CA LEU A 5 -3.39 -2.08 1.67
C LEU A 5 -4.62 -1.87 0.77
N ASN A 6 -4.41 -1.64 -0.53
CA ASN A 6 -5.49 -1.45 -1.49
C ASN A 6 -5.86 -2.78 -2.15
N PRO A 7 -7.09 -3.30 -1.95
CA PRO A 7 -7.47 -4.60 -2.48
C PRO A 7 -7.58 -4.65 -4.02
N ARG A 8 -7.62 -3.49 -4.70
CA ARG A 8 -7.58 -3.40 -6.17
C ARG A 8 -6.25 -3.84 -6.77
N ASP A 9 -5.18 -3.81 -5.99
CA ASP A 9 -3.82 -4.12 -6.46
C ASP A 9 -3.44 -5.59 -6.23
N LEU A 10 -4.35 -6.39 -5.65
CA LEU A 10 -4.15 -7.82 -5.41
C LEU A 10 -4.13 -8.60 -6.73
N SER A 11 -3.12 -9.46 -6.89
CA SER A 11 -3.04 -10.47 -7.95
C SER A 11 -3.72 -11.78 -7.52
N TRP A 12 -4.08 -12.63 -8.49
CA TRP A 12 -4.66 -13.96 -8.19
C TRP A 12 -3.74 -14.78 -7.29
N ASP A 13 -2.44 -14.77 -7.58
CA ASP A 13 -1.42 -15.47 -6.82
C ASP A 13 -1.31 -15.04 -5.34
N GLU A 14 -1.72 -13.81 -5.02
CA GLU A 14 -1.77 -13.27 -3.66
C GLU A 14 -3.08 -13.56 -2.93
N VAL A 15 -4.14 -13.94 -3.65
CA VAL A 15 -5.49 -14.18 -3.09
C VAL A 15 -5.98 -15.61 -3.26
N ASP A 16 -5.24 -16.45 -4.00
CA ASP A 16 -5.56 -17.85 -4.25
C ASP A 16 -5.78 -18.58 -2.92
N PRO A 17 -7.03 -19.02 -2.63
CA PRO A 17 -7.36 -19.69 -1.39
C PRO A 17 -6.49 -20.92 -1.09
N ALA A 18 -5.94 -21.58 -2.12
CA ALA A 18 -5.07 -22.74 -1.99
C ALA A 18 -3.69 -22.40 -1.39
N ARG A 19 -3.24 -21.15 -1.55
CA ARG A 19 -1.95 -20.67 -1.03
C ARG A 19 -2.04 -20.09 0.38
N HIS A 20 -3.26 -19.81 0.85
CA HIS A 20 -3.51 -19.14 2.11
C HIS A 20 -4.51 -19.93 2.96
N PRO A 21 -4.06 -20.88 3.78
CA PRO A 21 -4.96 -21.61 4.69
C PRO A 21 -5.68 -20.64 5.65
N PHE A 22 -6.99 -20.84 5.81
CA PHE A 22 -7.82 -20.00 6.68
C PHE A 22 -8.90 -20.84 7.37
N ASP A 23 -9.03 -20.67 8.69
CA ASP A 23 -10.11 -21.26 9.50
C ASP A 23 -11.07 -20.17 9.97
N SER A 24 -12.25 -20.10 9.34
CA SER A 24 -13.31 -19.15 9.68
C SER A 24 -13.81 -19.30 11.12
N GLY A 25 -13.73 -20.50 11.70
CA GLY A 25 -14.11 -20.75 13.10
C GLY A 25 -13.16 -20.09 14.10
N SER A 26 -11.91 -19.85 13.72
CA SER A 26 -10.91 -19.15 14.54
C SER A 26 -10.92 -17.63 14.37
N ALA A 27 -11.50 -17.11 13.27
CA ALA A 27 -11.38 -15.71 12.86
C ALA A 27 -11.81 -14.73 13.96
N ALA A 28 -12.93 -14.99 14.63
CA ALA A 28 -13.43 -14.18 15.74
C ALA A 28 -12.43 -14.05 16.91
N ARG A 29 -11.68 -15.11 17.21
CA ARG A 29 -10.68 -15.13 18.28
C ARG A 29 -9.44 -14.36 17.85
N VAL A 30 -8.99 -14.58 16.62
CA VAL A 30 -7.82 -13.92 16.06
C VAL A 30 -8.04 -12.42 15.98
N VAL A 31 -9.13 -11.95 15.34
CA VAL A 31 -9.45 -10.52 15.21
C VAL A 31 -9.45 -9.82 16.56
N ARG A 32 -10.07 -10.42 17.58
CA ARG A 32 -10.11 -9.87 18.95
C ARG A 32 -8.74 -9.86 19.65
N SER A 33 -7.79 -10.69 19.20
CA SER A 33 -6.43 -10.73 19.75
C SER A 33 -5.50 -9.69 19.16
N LEU A 34 -5.82 -9.14 17.98
CA LEU A 34 -5.03 -8.13 17.29
C LEU A 34 -4.99 -6.80 18.07
N GLY A 35 -3.89 -6.06 17.97
CA GLY A 35 -3.71 -4.79 18.69
C GLY A 35 -4.82 -3.77 18.43
N PRO A 36 -5.28 -3.53 17.19
CA PRO A 36 -6.36 -2.59 16.90
C PRO A 36 -7.68 -2.94 17.59
N ALA A 37 -7.92 -4.21 17.92
CA ALA A 37 -9.13 -4.63 18.63
C ALA A 37 -9.19 -4.15 20.09
N ARG A 38 -8.05 -3.75 20.68
CA ARG A 38 -8.00 -3.17 22.03
C ARG A 38 -8.34 -1.68 22.06
N ARG A 39 -8.44 -1.04 20.89
CA ARG A 39 -8.60 0.41 20.74
C ARG A 39 -9.68 0.75 19.71
N VAL A 40 -10.76 -0.02 19.69
CA VAL A 40 -11.87 0.25 18.78
C VAL A 40 -12.47 1.63 19.10
N PRO A 41 -12.51 2.56 18.13
CA PRO A 41 -13.07 3.87 18.36
C PRO A 41 -14.59 3.78 18.51
N VAL A 42 -15.16 4.68 19.32
CA VAL A 42 -16.60 4.81 19.48
C VAL A 42 -17.09 5.91 18.55
N ARG A 43 -18.14 5.61 17.77
CA ARG A 43 -18.74 6.59 16.85
C ARG A 43 -19.33 7.77 17.64
N PRO A 44 -19.01 9.03 17.30
CA PRO A 44 -19.62 10.17 17.93
C PRO A 44 -21.11 10.25 17.59
N ASN A 45 -21.91 10.72 18.53
CA ASN A 45 -23.36 10.92 18.31
C ASN A 45 -23.61 12.21 17.52
N LEU A 46 -23.15 12.22 16.26
CA LEU A 46 -23.30 13.32 15.32
C LEU A 46 -24.13 12.86 14.10
N PRO A 47 -24.98 13.74 13.54
CA PRO A 47 -25.77 13.42 12.37
C PRO A 47 -24.88 13.30 11.11
N TYR A 48 -25.42 12.66 10.08
CA TYR A 48 -24.76 12.60 8.78
C TYR A 48 -24.63 14.00 8.15
N GLY A 49 -23.50 14.24 7.50
CA GLY A 49 -23.15 15.56 6.94
C GLY A 49 -22.57 16.55 7.95
N ASP A 50 -22.51 16.18 9.24
CA ASP A 50 -21.84 17.01 10.25
C ASP A 50 -20.32 17.05 9.99
N PRO A 51 -19.70 18.25 9.93
CA PRO A 51 -18.25 18.38 9.73
C PRO A 51 -17.42 17.65 10.78
N GLY A 52 -17.90 17.53 12.02
CA GLY A 52 -17.24 16.80 13.09
C GLY A 52 -17.28 15.28 12.90
N LEU A 53 -18.34 14.74 12.30
CA LEU A 53 -18.37 13.32 11.91
C LEU A 53 -17.38 13.05 10.77
N HIS A 54 -17.27 13.97 9.81
CA HIS A 54 -16.30 13.89 8.73
C HIS A 54 -14.86 13.94 9.25
N ASP A 55 -14.55 14.88 10.14
CA ASP A 55 -13.24 14.99 10.77
C ASP A 55 -12.89 13.71 11.56
N TRP A 56 -13.84 13.18 12.33
CA TRP A 56 -13.66 11.92 13.06
C TRP A 56 -13.44 10.72 12.13
N ASP A 57 -14.16 10.63 11.00
CA ASP A 57 -13.95 9.57 10.00
C ASP A 57 -12.52 9.59 9.47
N TRP A 58 -12.00 10.77 9.11
CA TRP A 58 -10.67 10.93 8.56
C TRP A 58 -9.52 10.77 9.56
N THR A 59 -9.72 11.22 10.80
CA THR A 59 -8.65 11.29 11.80
C THR A 59 -8.65 10.12 12.78
N VAL A 60 -9.79 9.43 12.94
CA VAL A 60 -9.95 8.35 13.92
C VAL A 60 -10.38 7.04 13.27
N ALA A 61 -11.53 7.01 12.59
CA ALA A 61 -12.14 5.75 12.13
C ALA A 61 -11.34 5.10 10.97
N ARG A 62 -10.97 5.88 9.94
CA ARG A 62 -10.15 5.40 8.81
C ARG A 62 -8.76 4.93 9.27
N PRO A 63 -7.98 5.69 10.06
CA PRO A 63 -6.70 5.22 10.57
C PRO A 63 -6.79 3.93 11.38
N TRP A 64 -7.86 3.76 12.18
CA TRP A 64 -8.10 2.49 12.90
C TRP A 64 -8.40 1.34 11.94
N ALA A 65 -9.25 1.54 10.93
CA ALA A 65 -9.55 0.52 9.92
C ALA A 65 -8.30 0.12 9.11
N ASP A 66 -7.44 1.08 8.78
CA ASP A 66 -6.14 0.84 8.13
C ASP A 66 -5.22 0.00 9.02
N ALA A 67 -5.16 0.31 10.32
CA ALA A 67 -4.39 -0.45 11.30
C ALA A 67 -4.92 -1.89 11.43
N MET A 68 -6.25 -2.08 11.39
CA MET A 68 -6.87 -3.40 11.39
C MET A 68 -6.54 -4.18 10.11
N SER A 69 -6.65 -3.59 8.93
CA SER A 69 -6.21 -4.20 7.67
C SER A 69 -4.74 -4.62 7.71
N TYR A 70 -3.87 -3.77 8.26
CA TYR A 70 -2.45 -4.07 8.38
C TYR A 70 -2.20 -5.25 9.34
N ALA A 71 -2.85 -5.26 10.52
CA ALA A 71 -2.71 -6.36 11.49
C ALA A 71 -3.27 -7.70 10.95
N LEU A 72 -4.34 -7.65 10.15
CA LEU A 72 -4.87 -8.81 9.44
C LEU A 72 -3.89 -9.30 8.37
N ALA A 73 -3.28 -8.40 7.60
CA ALA A 73 -2.30 -8.75 6.57
C ALA A 73 -1.03 -9.36 7.16
N GLU A 74 -0.56 -8.86 8.31
CA GLU A 74 0.57 -9.48 9.03
C GLU A 74 0.23 -10.90 9.52
N HIS A 75 -1.01 -11.16 9.92
CA HIS A 75 -1.42 -12.46 10.46
C HIS A 75 -1.80 -13.49 9.39
N TYR A 76 -2.65 -13.10 8.44
CA TYR A 76 -3.23 -13.99 7.43
C TYR A 76 -2.56 -13.87 6.05
N GLY A 77 -1.75 -12.84 5.83
CA GLY A 77 -1.18 -12.51 4.53
C GLY A 77 -1.98 -11.46 3.77
N GLY A 78 -1.39 -11.00 2.64
CA GLY A 78 -1.88 -9.88 1.84
C GLY A 78 -3.33 -10.02 1.37
N TRP A 79 -3.83 -11.22 1.09
CA TRP A 79 -5.21 -11.45 0.65
C TRP A 79 -6.23 -10.80 1.59
N SER A 80 -5.96 -10.75 2.90
CA SER A 80 -6.92 -10.31 3.90
C SER A 80 -7.30 -8.83 3.79
N VAL A 81 -6.54 -7.99 3.07
CA VAL A 81 -6.84 -6.55 2.93
C VAL A 81 -8.17 -6.27 2.22
N GLY A 82 -8.71 -7.26 1.50
CA GLY A 82 -10.04 -7.19 0.86
C GLY A 82 -11.23 -7.23 1.82
N TRP A 83 -11.03 -7.50 3.12
CA TRP A 83 -12.11 -7.63 4.11
C TRP A 83 -13.06 -6.42 4.20
N ARG A 84 -12.61 -5.23 3.80
CA ARG A 84 -13.37 -3.99 3.81
C ARG A 84 -13.65 -3.42 2.41
N TRP A 85 -13.48 -4.23 1.36
CA TRP A 85 -13.84 -3.82 0.01
C TRP A 85 -15.36 -3.90 -0.18
N ALA A 86 -15.99 -2.84 0.32
CA ALA A 86 -17.43 -2.73 0.44
C ALA A 86 -18.15 -2.57 -0.90
N HIS A 87 -19.42 -3.00 -0.93
CA HIS A 87 -20.36 -2.63 -1.98
C HIS A 87 -20.51 -1.11 -2.13
N ASP A 88 -20.91 -0.71 -3.34
CA ASP A 88 -21.25 0.68 -3.69
C ASP A 88 -20.16 1.67 -3.24
N GLU A 89 -20.53 2.89 -2.85
CA GLU A 89 -19.64 3.98 -2.44
C GLU A 89 -18.99 3.76 -1.05
N GLY A 90 -18.82 2.51 -0.62
CA GLY A 90 -18.12 2.15 0.62
C GLY A 90 -16.60 2.41 0.56
N ASP A 91 -15.86 1.96 1.58
CA ASP A 91 -14.47 2.39 1.86
C ASP A 91 -13.54 2.34 0.63
N PHE A 92 -13.62 1.25 -0.13
CA PHE A 92 -12.85 1.06 -1.37
C PHE A 92 -13.69 1.08 -2.64
N ASP A 93 -14.99 1.33 -2.58
CA ASP A 93 -15.91 1.42 -3.71
C ASP A 93 -16.03 0.16 -4.63
N GLY A 94 -17.24 -0.37 -4.78
CA GLY A 94 -17.58 -1.40 -5.76
C GLY A 94 -17.06 -2.81 -5.51
N GLY A 95 -16.73 -3.12 -4.25
CA GLY A 95 -16.26 -4.45 -3.87
C GLY A 95 -17.38 -5.43 -3.56
N PRO A 96 -17.04 -6.69 -3.26
CA PRO A 96 -18.00 -7.75 -3.00
C PRO A 96 -18.42 -7.88 -1.53
N VAL A 97 -17.90 -7.08 -0.59
CA VAL A 97 -18.22 -7.22 0.84
C VAL A 97 -19.45 -6.38 1.20
N GLY A 98 -20.48 -7.00 1.77
CA GLY A 98 -21.68 -6.32 2.27
C GLY A 98 -21.69 -6.10 3.79
N SER A 99 -20.87 -6.84 4.55
CA SER A 99 -20.80 -6.73 6.02
C SER A 99 -20.07 -5.47 6.51
N TRP A 100 -19.45 -4.73 5.60
CA TRP A 100 -18.75 -3.47 5.84
C TRP A 100 -19.17 -2.46 4.77
N CYS A 101 -19.38 -1.20 5.16
CA CYS A 101 -19.66 -0.08 4.25
C CYS A 101 -18.45 0.86 4.22
N CYS A 102 -18.38 1.82 5.12
CA CYS A 102 -17.22 2.68 5.34
C CYS A 102 -16.99 2.85 6.85
N PRO A 103 -15.83 3.39 7.30
CA PRO A 103 -15.54 3.51 8.72
C PRO A 103 -16.60 4.33 9.48
N SER A 104 -17.06 5.45 8.95
CA SER A 104 -18.13 6.26 9.56
C SER A 104 -19.50 5.55 9.75
N HIS A 105 -19.79 4.52 8.95
CA HIS A 105 -21.05 3.75 9.01
C HIS A 105 -20.91 2.44 9.79
N SER A 106 -19.72 1.84 9.75
CA SER A 106 -19.51 0.47 10.22
C SER A 106 -18.91 0.43 11.64
N VAL A 107 -18.18 1.47 12.03
CA VAL A 107 -17.70 1.65 13.40
C VAL A 107 -18.84 2.13 14.27
N ASP A 108 -19.05 1.45 15.40
CA ASP A 108 -20.10 1.72 16.37
C ASP A 108 -19.59 1.40 17.79
N THR A 109 -20.15 0.40 18.47
CA THR A 109 -19.58 -0.17 19.71
C THR A 109 -18.39 -1.08 19.41
N PRO A 110 -17.44 -1.29 20.34
CA PRO A 110 -16.31 -2.20 20.14
C PRO A 110 -16.73 -3.60 19.67
N GLU A 111 -17.71 -4.23 20.32
CA GLU A 111 -18.16 -5.59 20.01
C GLU A 111 -18.76 -5.67 18.61
N ALA A 112 -19.74 -4.80 18.31
CA ALA A 112 -20.40 -4.78 16.99
C ALA A 112 -19.42 -4.47 15.86
N THR A 113 -18.45 -3.59 16.11
CA THR A 113 -17.43 -3.24 15.11
C THR A 113 -16.53 -4.45 14.82
N LEU A 114 -16.07 -5.17 15.85
CA LEU A 114 -15.23 -6.36 15.66
C LEU A 114 -16.01 -7.50 15.02
N ASP A 115 -17.29 -7.66 15.32
CA ASP A 115 -18.14 -8.64 14.64
C ASP A 115 -18.29 -8.33 13.15
N ARG A 116 -18.40 -7.04 12.77
CA ARG A 116 -18.38 -6.62 11.35
C ARG A 116 -17.04 -6.89 10.67
N VAL A 117 -15.92 -6.68 11.35
CA VAL A 117 -14.58 -7.03 10.82
C VAL A 117 -14.50 -8.53 10.53
N VAL A 118 -14.94 -9.37 11.47
CA VAL A 118 -14.95 -10.83 11.30
C VAL A 118 -15.87 -11.24 10.14
N ALA A 119 -17.06 -10.66 10.07
CA ALA A 119 -18.02 -10.93 9.00
C ALA A 119 -17.44 -10.54 7.63
N GLY A 120 -16.87 -9.33 7.50
CA GLY A 120 -16.25 -8.87 6.26
C GLY A 120 -15.06 -9.72 5.81
N LEU A 121 -14.21 -10.17 6.75
CA LEU A 121 -13.09 -11.06 6.45
C LEU A 121 -13.56 -12.44 5.95
N CYS A 122 -14.54 -13.04 6.62
CA CYS A 122 -15.10 -14.32 6.21
C CYS A 122 -15.88 -14.22 4.89
N GLU A 123 -16.58 -13.12 4.67
CA GLU A 123 -17.31 -12.83 3.44
C GLU A 123 -16.36 -12.68 2.25
N TRP A 124 -15.28 -11.92 2.43
CA TRP A 124 -14.21 -11.81 1.44
C TRP A 124 -13.55 -13.17 1.15
N ARG A 125 -13.25 -13.95 2.19
CA ARG A 125 -12.70 -15.31 2.00
C ARG A 125 -13.63 -16.20 1.19
N ASN A 126 -14.91 -16.25 1.55
CA ASN A 126 -15.90 -17.06 0.85
C ASN A 126 -16.02 -16.65 -0.63
N TRP A 127 -15.97 -15.34 -0.91
CA TRP A 127 -15.94 -14.85 -2.28
C TRP A 127 -14.73 -15.38 -3.07
N LEU A 128 -13.52 -15.34 -2.50
CA LEU A 128 -12.33 -15.89 -3.15
C LEU A 128 -12.43 -17.41 -3.37
N GLU A 129 -12.99 -18.15 -2.42
CA GLU A 129 -13.22 -19.60 -2.55
C GLU A 129 -14.25 -19.94 -3.64
N GLN A 130 -15.32 -19.13 -3.76
CA GLN A 130 -16.27 -19.27 -4.86
C GLN A 130 -15.60 -19.01 -6.22
N LEU A 131 -14.80 -17.95 -6.35
CA LEU A 131 -14.05 -17.66 -7.57
C LEU A 131 -13.08 -18.78 -7.93
N ALA A 132 -12.36 -19.33 -6.96
CA ALA A 132 -11.49 -20.48 -7.19
C ALA A 132 -12.27 -21.69 -7.74
N GLY A 133 -13.43 -22.00 -7.14
CA GLY A 133 -14.32 -23.05 -7.63
C GLY A 133 -14.84 -22.79 -9.05
N TRP A 134 -15.19 -21.54 -9.38
CA TRP A 134 -15.53 -21.14 -10.74
C TRP A 134 -14.36 -21.34 -11.70
N PHE A 135 -13.15 -20.96 -11.32
CA PHE A 135 -11.97 -21.11 -12.17
C PHE A 135 -11.65 -22.60 -12.40
N GLU A 136 -11.79 -23.45 -11.39
CA GLU A 136 -11.58 -24.90 -11.50
C GLU A 136 -12.64 -25.60 -12.36
N ALA A 137 -13.90 -25.14 -12.30
CA ALA A 137 -15.00 -25.72 -13.08
C ALA A 137 -14.81 -25.58 -14.60
N TYR A 138 -13.96 -24.64 -15.04
CA TYR A 138 -13.61 -24.43 -16.44
C TYR A 138 -12.10 -24.63 -16.65
N PRO A 139 -11.62 -25.88 -16.79
CA PRO A 139 -10.21 -26.19 -16.99
C PRO A 139 -9.78 -25.90 -18.43
N LEU A 140 -9.82 -24.61 -18.81
CA LEU A 140 -9.48 -24.15 -20.15
C LEU A 140 -7.97 -24.15 -20.35
N ASP A 141 -7.56 -24.50 -21.57
CA ASP A 141 -6.17 -24.55 -22.00
C ASP A 141 -5.99 -23.65 -23.22
N LEU A 142 -5.02 -22.74 -23.13
CA LEU A 142 -4.65 -21.84 -24.23
C LEU A 142 -4.07 -22.62 -25.42
N SER A 143 -3.49 -23.81 -25.21
CA SER A 143 -3.03 -24.68 -26.30
C SER A 143 -4.19 -25.21 -27.17
N ALA A 144 -5.39 -25.28 -26.60
CA ALA A 144 -6.63 -25.70 -27.26
C ALA A 144 -7.60 -24.54 -27.52
N LEU A 145 -7.10 -23.30 -27.54
CA LEU A 145 -7.93 -22.08 -27.64
C LEU A 145 -8.90 -22.10 -28.84
N ALA A 146 -8.46 -22.60 -30.00
CA ALA A 146 -9.30 -22.68 -31.19
C ALA A 146 -10.55 -23.57 -30.97
N ASP A 147 -10.38 -24.69 -30.27
CA ASP A 147 -11.45 -25.65 -30.00
C ASP A 147 -12.30 -25.27 -28.78
N GLN A 148 -11.73 -24.48 -27.87
CA GLN A 148 -12.36 -24.09 -26.61
C GLN A 148 -12.93 -22.67 -26.61
N ARG A 149 -12.89 -21.95 -27.74
CA ARG A 149 -13.26 -20.52 -27.81
C ARG A 149 -14.64 -20.22 -27.20
N VAL A 150 -15.65 -21.01 -27.52
CA VAL A 150 -17.01 -20.86 -26.97
C VAL A 150 -17.05 -21.03 -25.44
N LEU A 151 -16.17 -21.87 -24.89
CA LEU A 151 -16.06 -22.06 -23.45
C LEU A 151 -15.35 -20.88 -22.78
N TRP A 152 -14.34 -20.29 -23.43
CA TRP A 152 -13.70 -19.06 -22.97
C TRP A 152 -14.70 -17.91 -22.90
N GLU A 153 -15.48 -17.69 -23.96
CA GLU A 153 -16.55 -16.69 -24.00
C GLU A 153 -17.59 -16.93 -22.92
N SER A 154 -18.09 -18.16 -22.82
CA SER A 154 -19.12 -18.51 -21.83
C SER A 154 -18.63 -18.33 -20.40
N THR A 155 -17.36 -18.64 -20.13
CA THR A 155 -16.76 -18.47 -18.80
C THR A 155 -16.59 -17.00 -18.46
N ALA A 156 -16.03 -16.19 -19.37
CA ALA A 156 -15.89 -14.75 -19.18
C ALA A 156 -17.25 -14.09 -18.91
N ARG A 157 -18.27 -14.43 -19.70
CA ARG A 157 -19.65 -13.94 -19.49
C ARG A 157 -20.20 -14.34 -18.12
N ASN A 158 -20.06 -15.60 -17.73
CA ASN A 158 -20.57 -16.08 -16.45
C ASN A 158 -19.87 -15.43 -15.27
N LEU A 159 -18.56 -15.16 -15.38
CA LEU A 159 -17.82 -14.41 -14.36
C LEU A 159 -18.32 -12.97 -14.25
N ILE A 160 -18.56 -12.27 -15.37
CA ILE A 160 -19.11 -10.91 -15.33
C ILE A 160 -20.48 -10.91 -14.63
N LEU A 161 -21.36 -11.87 -14.97
CA LEU A 161 -22.66 -12.02 -14.31
C LEU A 161 -22.50 -12.30 -12.81
N HIS A 162 -21.57 -13.18 -12.44
CA HIS A 162 -21.33 -13.51 -11.04
C HIS A 162 -20.86 -12.29 -10.23
N VAL A 163 -19.97 -11.46 -10.78
CA VAL A 163 -19.55 -10.20 -10.15
C VAL A 163 -20.71 -9.20 -10.09
N THR A 164 -21.48 -9.08 -11.18
CA THR A 164 -22.64 -8.18 -11.26
C THR A 164 -23.66 -8.52 -10.18
N ASP A 165 -24.03 -9.81 -10.06
CA ASP A 165 -24.96 -10.31 -9.04
C ASP A 165 -24.43 -10.08 -7.63
N ARG A 166 -23.12 -10.34 -7.44
CA ARG A 166 -22.50 -10.19 -6.13
C ARG A 166 -22.50 -8.75 -5.65
N THR A 167 -22.23 -7.81 -6.56
CA THR A 167 -22.05 -6.38 -6.26
C THR A 167 -23.31 -5.54 -6.48
N GLY A 168 -24.38 -6.14 -7.00
CA GLY A 168 -25.61 -5.43 -7.37
C GLY A 168 -25.46 -4.45 -8.53
N ALA A 169 -24.38 -4.55 -9.32
CA ALA A 169 -23.97 -3.55 -10.32
C ALA A 169 -23.86 -2.13 -9.74
N GLY A 170 -23.44 -2.04 -8.48
CA GLY A 170 -23.36 -0.83 -7.67
C GLY A 170 -22.43 0.27 -8.16
N SER A 171 -22.05 1.21 -7.31
CA SER A 171 -20.92 2.09 -7.66
C SER A 171 -19.64 1.27 -7.86
N GLY A 172 -18.84 1.60 -8.89
CA GLY A 172 -17.47 1.09 -9.04
C GLY A 172 -17.30 -0.41 -9.31
N TRP A 173 -18.39 -1.18 -9.41
CA TRP A 173 -18.37 -2.66 -9.50
C TRP A 173 -17.49 -3.20 -10.63
N TYR A 174 -17.44 -2.47 -11.74
CA TYR A 174 -16.68 -2.85 -12.93
C TYR A 174 -15.17 -2.88 -12.67
N GLY A 175 -14.65 -2.12 -11.71
CA GLY A 175 -13.25 -2.21 -11.30
C GLY A 175 -12.91 -3.57 -10.68
N HIS A 176 -13.82 -4.14 -9.89
CA HIS A 176 -13.65 -5.51 -9.38
C HIS A 176 -13.91 -6.55 -10.47
N CYS A 177 -14.86 -6.31 -11.39
CA CYS A 177 -15.09 -7.18 -12.53
C CYS A 177 -13.85 -7.32 -13.42
N ASP A 178 -13.18 -6.20 -13.73
CA ASP A 178 -11.93 -6.18 -14.49
C ASP A 178 -10.85 -7.01 -13.79
N GLN A 179 -10.76 -6.87 -12.47
CA GLN A 179 -9.80 -7.62 -11.65
C GLN A 179 -10.09 -9.14 -11.67
N VAL A 180 -11.36 -9.56 -11.50
CA VAL A 180 -11.75 -10.98 -11.54
C VAL A 180 -11.47 -11.60 -12.90
N LEU A 181 -11.75 -10.89 -14.00
CA LEU A 181 -11.42 -11.36 -15.34
C LEU A 181 -9.91 -11.50 -15.52
N ALA A 182 -9.12 -10.53 -15.04
CA ALA A 182 -7.67 -10.63 -15.10
C ALA A 182 -7.13 -11.80 -14.24
N TRP A 183 -7.71 -12.04 -13.05
CA TRP A 183 -7.39 -13.19 -12.21
C TRP A 183 -7.71 -14.52 -12.88
N PHE A 184 -8.86 -14.61 -13.55
CA PHE A 184 -9.23 -15.80 -14.31
C PHE A 184 -8.18 -16.11 -15.38
N LEU A 185 -7.78 -15.12 -16.19
CA LEU A 185 -6.74 -15.30 -17.20
C LEU A 185 -5.39 -15.69 -16.58
N ALA A 186 -5.00 -15.05 -15.47
CA ALA A 186 -3.78 -15.39 -14.74
C ALA A 186 -3.81 -16.83 -14.18
N SER A 187 -4.97 -17.30 -13.70
CA SER A 187 -5.15 -18.69 -13.25
C SER A 187 -4.97 -19.72 -14.38
N ARG A 188 -5.03 -19.27 -15.64
CA ARG A 188 -4.77 -20.06 -16.86
C ARG A 188 -3.41 -19.74 -17.48
N HIS A 189 -2.48 -19.21 -16.68
CA HIS A 189 -1.11 -18.91 -17.07
C HIS A 189 -0.96 -17.81 -18.14
N VAL A 190 -1.97 -16.96 -18.34
CA VAL A 190 -1.78 -15.71 -19.08
C VAL A 190 -0.93 -14.76 -18.24
N ASP A 191 0.02 -14.07 -18.86
CA ASP A 191 0.83 -13.05 -18.18
C ASP A 191 -0.07 -12.01 -17.47
N PRO A 192 0.14 -11.68 -16.18
CA PRO A 192 -0.73 -10.77 -15.45
C PRO A 192 -0.84 -9.36 -16.04
N GLU A 193 0.20 -8.84 -16.69
CA GLU A 193 0.13 -7.53 -17.37
C GLU A 193 -0.64 -7.65 -18.69
N ALA A 194 -0.41 -8.71 -19.45
CA ALA A 194 -1.18 -9.01 -20.65
C ALA A 194 -2.67 -9.21 -20.31
N ALA A 195 -3.00 -9.97 -19.27
CA ALA A 195 -4.36 -10.19 -18.79
C ALA A 195 -5.06 -8.86 -18.47
N ARG A 196 -4.43 -7.99 -17.67
CA ARG A 196 -4.96 -6.66 -17.35
C ARG A 196 -5.19 -5.82 -18.61
N ARG A 197 -4.24 -5.83 -19.54
CA ARG A 197 -4.33 -5.09 -20.81
C ARG A 197 -5.48 -5.61 -21.68
N LEU A 198 -5.61 -6.93 -21.84
CA LEU A 198 -6.67 -7.57 -22.62
C LEU A 198 -8.05 -7.23 -22.06
N VAL A 199 -8.22 -7.33 -20.74
CA VAL A 199 -9.49 -6.97 -20.07
C VAL A 199 -9.79 -5.49 -20.24
N THR A 200 -8.81 -4.61 -19.98
CA THR A 200 -9.00 -3.15 -20.14
C THR A 200 -9.42 -2.79 -21.57
N GLN A 201 -8.80 -3.41 -22.58
CA GLN A 201 -9.14 -3.19 -23.99
C GLN A 201 -10.53 -3.74 -24.35
N ALA A 202 -10.87 -4.91 -23.83
CA ALA A 202 -12.17 -5.53 -24.07
C ALA A 202 -13.28 -4.74 -23.39
N VAL A 203 -13.16 -4.37 -22.12
CA VAL A 203 -14.19 -3.62 -21.40
C VAL A 203 -14.26 -2.18 -21.88
N GLY A 204 -13.12 -1.51 -22.05
CA GLY A 204 -13.01 -0.21 -22.71
C GLY A 204 -13.83 0.90 -22.03
N GLY A 205 -14.07 0.82 -20.72
CA GLY A 205 -14.89 1.77 -19.97
C GLY A 205 -16.38 1.73 -20.30
N ARG A 206 -16.87 0.62 -20.89
CA ARG A 206 -18.27 0.47 -21.33
C ARG A 206 -19.23 0.09 -20.21
N PHE A 207 -18.72 -0.44 -19.10
CA PHE A 207 -19.50 -0.62 -17.89
C PHE A 207 -19.72 0.71 -17.16
N GLN A 208 -20.85 0.80 -16.47
CA GLN A 208 -21.26 2.00 -15.74
C GLN A 208 -21.68 1.62 -14.32
N SER A 209 -21.45 2.53 -13.37
CA SER A 209 -22.01 2.42 -12.02
C SER A 209 -23.54 2.38 -12.06
N TRP A 210 -24.14 1.66 -11.12
CA TRP A 210 -25.59 1.57 -10.92
C TRP A 210 -26.38 0.99 -12.10
N THR A 211 -25.68 0.33 -13.03
CA THR A 211 -26.26 -0.19 -14.27
C THR A 211 -25.75 -1.58 -14.53
N ALA A 212 -26.65 -2.57 -14.45
CA ALA A 212 -26.34 -3.93 -14.89
C ALA A 212 -26.14 -3.94 -16.41
N PRO A 213 -25.08 -4.59 -16.92
CA PRO A 213 -24.84 -4.68 -18.35
C PRO A 213 -25.93 -5.54 -19.02
N ASP A 214 -26.37 -5.12 -20.20
CA ASP A 214 -27.26 -5.96 -21.00
C ASP A 214 -26.51 -7.15 -21.62
N ARG A 215 -27.29 -8.14 -22.08
CA ARG A 215 -26.73 -9.37 -22.65
C ARG A 215 -25.86 -9.13 -23.89
N VAL A 216 -26.20 -8.14 -24.72
CA VAL A 216 -25.45 -7.86 -25.96
C VAL A 216 -24.06 -7.34 -25.61
N LEU A 217 -23.97 -6.44 -24.64
CA LEU A 217 -22.69 -5.93 -24.13
C LEU A 217 -21.86 -7.05 -23.50
N LEU A 218 -22.50 -7.93 -22.71
CA LEU A 218 -21.81 -9.07 -22.09
C LEU A 218 -21.23 -10.03 -23.13
N ASP A 219 -22.02 -10.40 -24.13
CA ASP A 219 -21.60 -11.31 -25.20
C ASP A 219 -20.45 -10.68 -26.01
N ASP A 220 -20.51 -9.40 -26.38
CA ASP A 220 -19.42 -8.72 -27.11
C ASP A 220 -18.13 -8.58 -26.28
N ILE A 221 -18.20 -8.29 -24.97
CA ILE A 221 -16.99 -8.23 -24.12
C ILE A 221 -16.35 -9.61 -24.02
N ALA A 222 -17.15 -10.65 -23.79
CA ALA A 222 -16.66 -12.03 -23.67
C ALA A 222 -16.02 -12.52 -24.98
N GLU A 223 -16.65 -12.24 -26.12
CA GLU A 223 -16.11 -12.50 -27.46
C GLU A 223 -14.77 -11.79 -27.65
N ARG A 224 -14.69 -10.49 -27.38
CA ARG A 224 -13.43 -9.73 -27.54
C ARG A 224 -12.28 -10.27 -26.70
N ILE A 225 -12.55 -10.70 -25.46
CA ILE A 225 -11.52 -11.32 -24.62
C ILE A 225 -11.03 -12.60 -25.29
N ALA A 226 -11.94 -13.51 -25.64
CA ALA A 226 -11.59 -14.80 -26.25
C ALA A 226 -10.90 -14.64 -27.62
N GLU A 227 -11.33 -13.67 -28.43
CA GLU A 227 -10.74 -13.37 -29.74
C GLU A 227 -9.37 -12.70 -29.65
N SER A 228 -9.07 -12.02 -28.55
CA SER A 228 -7.80 -11.31 -28.35
C SER A 228 -6.73 -12.18 -27.70
N LEU A 229 -7.11 -13.29 -27.05
CA LEU A 229 -6.16 -14.25 -26.49
C LEU A 229 -5.28 -14.87 -27.58
N ARG A 230 -3.99 -14.95 -27.30
CA ARG A 230 -3.01 -15.60 -28.16
C ARG A 230 -2.23 -16.66 -27.38
N PRO A 231 -1.81 -17.78 -28.01
CA PRO A 231 -0.94 -18.75 -27.36
C PRO A 231 0.38 -18.16 -26.85
N GLU A 232 0.89 -17.11 -27.49
CA GLU A 232 2.07 -16.35 -27.04
C GLU A 232 1.85 -15.51 -25.77
N ASP A 233 0.60 -15.30 -25.32
CA ASP A 233 0.31 -14.63 -24.05
C ASP A 233 0.53 -15.57 -22.84
N VAL A 234 0.78 -16.86 -23.08
CA VAL A 234 1.12 -17.85 -22.05
C VAL A 234 2.50 -17.54 -21.48
N VAL A 235 2.55 -17.35 -20.17
CA VAL A 235 3.81 -17.46 -19.43
C VAL A 235 4.13 -18.95 -19.35
N GLY A 236 5.06 -19.43 -20.19
CA GLY A 236 5.69 -20.72 -19.94
C GLY A 236 6.31 -20.72 -18.53
N PRO A 237 6.51 -21.88 -17.86
CA PRO A 237 7.20 -21.90 -16.56
C PRO A 237 8.49 -21.11 -16.74
N ALA A 238 8.59 -19.99 -16.04
CA ALA A 238 9.65 -19.03 -16.30
C ALA A 238 10.96 -19.79 -16.24
N THR A 239 11.69 -19.89 -17.37
CA THR A 239 13.12 -20.10 -17.29
C THR A 239 13.58 -18.96 -16.40
N PRO A 240 14.16 -19.19 -15.20
CA PRO A 240 14.45 -18.11 -14.29
C PRO A 240 15.56 -17.27 -14.93
N GLY A 241 15.18 -16.29 -15.74
CA GLY A 241 16.00 -15.14 -16.00
C GLY A 241 16.29 -14.51 -14.64
N PRO A 242 17.46 -13.90 -14.44
CA PRO A 242 17.73 -13.21 -13.20
C PRO A 242 16.61 -12.16 -12.98
N LEU A 243 15.86 -12.33 -11.88
CA LEU A 243 14.82 -11.38 -11.49
C LEU A 243 15.38 -9.95 -11.53
N PRO A 244 14.65 -8.98 -12.10
CA PRO A 244 15.10 -7.59 -12.16
C PRO A 244 15.56 -7.09 -10.80
N ASP A 245 16.74 -6.48 -10.76
CA ASP A 245 17.27 -5.87 -9.55
C ASP A 245 16.74 -4.44 -9.44
N HIS A 246 15.68 -4.28 -8.65
CA HIS A 246 15.00 -3.01 -8.44
C HIS A 246 15.87 -2.01 -7.66
N LEU A 247 16.90 -2.45 -6.92
CA LEU A 247 17.88 -1.54 -6.34
C LEU A 247 18.71 -0.88 -7.45
N ARG A 248 19.10 -1.65 -8.48
CA ARG A 248 19.79 -1.07 -9.65
C ARG A 248 18.90 -0.13 -10.44
N SER A 249 17.62 -0.48 -10.61
CA SER A 249 16.64 0.41 -11.24
C SER A 249 16.50 1.72 -10.46
N TRP A 250 16.37 1.65 -9.13
CA TRP A 250 16.34 2.83 -8.27
C TRP A 250 17.60 3.68 -8.42
N LEU A 251 18.79 3.09 -8.37
CA LEU A 251 20.04 3.84 -8.52
C LEU A 251 20.12 4.56 -9.88
N ALA A 252 19.62 3.93 -10.94
CA ALA A 252 19.54 4.57 -12.27
C ALA A 252 18.52 5.73 -12.28
N VAL A 253 17.32 5.53 -11.75
CA VAL A 253 16.28 6.58 -11.62
C VAL A 253 16.78 7.74 -10.76
N ARG A 254 17.40 7.43 -9.61
CA ARG A 254 17.99 8.38 -8.68
C ARG A 254 19.02 9.27 -9.37
N ALA A 255 19.88 8.70 -10.20
CA ALA A 255 20.91 9.43 -10.93
C ALA A 255 20.35 10.27 -12.10
N ALA A 256 19.26 9.83 -12.73
CA ALA A 256 18.64 10.51 -13.86
C ALA A 256 17.63 11.61 -13.45
N THR A 257 17.17 11.59 -12.20
CA THR A 257 16.21 12.58 -11.69
C THR A 257 16.88 13.95 -11.56
N VAL A 258 16.23 14.99 -12.11
CA VAL A 258 16.66 16.39 -11.99
C VAL A 258 16.21 16.92 -10.62
N TRP A 259 17.05 16.78 -9.61
CA TRP A 259 16.73 17.11 -8.22
C TRP A 259 16.78 18.62 -7.94
N GLU A 260 17.49 19.37 -8.77
CA GLU A 260 17.67 20.82 -8.67
C GLU A 260 16.37 21.60 -8.92
N ASP A 261 15.48 21.04 -9.75
CA ASP A 261 14.20 21.66 -10.15
C ASP A 261 13.04 21.36 -9.16
N VAL A 262 13.35 20.68 -8.06
CA VAL A 262 12.34 20.29 -7.07
C VAL A 262 11.91 21.50 -6.23
N PRO A 263 10.60 21.68 -5.94
CA PRO A 263 10.12 22.77 -5.10
C PRO A 263 10.68 22.71 -3.67
N ASP A 264 11.13 23.84 -3.13
CA ASP A 264 11.81 23.94 -1.82
C ASP A 264 10.88 24.29 -0.65
N GLY A 265 9.58 24.00 -0.73
CA GLY A 265 8.65 24.19 0.40
C GLY A 265 8.44 25.64 0.86
N GLY A 266 8.94 26.63 0.11
CA GLY A 266 8.90 28.05 0.49
C GLY A 266 10.15 28.59 1.20
N GLY A 267 11.31 27.92 1.07
CA GLY A 267 12.64 28.40 1.52
C GLY A 267 13.31 27.52 2.59
N ASP A 268 14.44 27.99 3.14
CA ASP A 268 15.29 27.26 4.11
C ASP A 268 14.98 27.58 5.59
N GLU A 269 13.97 28.39 5.89
CA GLU A 269 13.72 28.83 7.26
C GLU A 269 13.26 27.67 8.17
N PRO A 270 13.86 27.53 9.37
CA PRO A 270 13.39 26.58 10.39
C PRO A 270 11.92 26.79 10.71
N VAL A 271 11.20 25.69 10.95
CA VAL A 271 9.78 25.75 11.34
C VAL A 271 9.48 24.64 12.34
N VAL A 272 8.93 25.04 13.48
CA VAL A 272 8.42 24.15 14.51
C VAL A 272 6.90 24.30 14.53
N PRO A 273 6.13 23.27 14.13
CA PRO A 273 4.68 23.30 14.15
C PRO A 273 4.14 23.23 15.59
N SER A 274 2.92 23.70 15.79
CA SER A 274 2.17 23.46 17.04
C SER A 274 1.91 21.99 17.31
N ARG A 275 1.74 21.18 16.25
CA ARG A 275 1.49 19.74 16.35
C ARG A 275 2.67 18.99 15.76
N ASP A 276 3.15 18.01 16.49
CA ASP A 276 4.18 17.11 16.00
C ASP A 276 3.54 16.01 15.15
N GLY A 277 3.43 16.25 13.85
CA GLY A 277 2.78 15.32 12.92
C GLY A 277 3.43 13.94 12.90
N ALA A 278 4.75 13.86 13.10
CA ALA A 278 5.46 12.58 13.17
C ALA A 278 5.06 11.79 14.43
N ALA A 279 5.16 12.41 15.62
CA ALA A 279 4.80 11.73 16.86
C ALA A 279 3.29 11.42 16.94
N GLU A 280 2.44 12.31 16.43
CA GLU A 280 1.00 12.09 16.34
C GLU A 280 0.70 10.89 15.44
N SER A 281 1.30 10.81 14.25
CA SER A 281 1.12 9.69 13.34
C SER A 281 1.49 8.34 13.98
N VAL A 282 2.59 8.29 14.74
CA VAL A 282 3.00 7.09 15.47
C VAL A 282 1.97 6.70 16.53
N ARG A 283 1.48 7.67 17.31
CA ARG A 283 0.46 7.43 18.34
C ARG A 283 -0.87 6.96 17.74
N THR A 284 -1.27 7.50 16.60
CA THR A 284 -2.56 7.19 15.97
C THR A 284 -2.54 5.87 15.22
N PHE A 285 -1.41 5.50 14.59
CA PHE A 285 -1.32 4.32 13.73
C PHE A 285 -0.49 3.20 14.36
N ASP A 286 0.80 3.42 14.59
CA ASP A 286 1.70 2.35 15.05
C ASP A 286 1.33 1.86 16.45
N SER A 287 1.01 2.75 17.39
CA SER A 287 0.53 2.35 18.71
C SER A 287 -0.85 1.66 18.67
N ALA A 288 -1.65 1.91 17.63
CA ALA A 288 -2.92 1.21 17.43
C ALA A 288 -2.71 -0.20 16.89
N VAL A 289 -1.73 -0.40 16.01
CA VAL A 289 -1.29 -1.73 15.53
C VAL A 289 -0.70 -2.54 16.69
N ASP A 290 0.26 -1.97 17.42
CA ASP A 290 0.88 -2.58 18.60
C ASP A 290 1.46 -1.48 19.50
N SER A 291 1.13 -1.49 20.79
CA SER A 291 1.65 -0.50 21.74
C SER A 291 3.18 -0.51 21.83
N ALA A 292 3.80 -1.69 21.85
CA ALA A 292 5.26 -1.81 21.96
C ALA A 292 5.95 -1.27 20.70
N ARG A 293 5.39 -1.55 19.53
CA ARG A 293 5.81 -0.95 18.25
C ARG A 293 5.74 0.58 18.29
N GLY A 294 4.63 1.13 18.77
CA GLY A 294 4.46 2.58 18.89
C GLY A 294 5.45 3.22 19.85
N GLU A 295 5.66 2.63 21.03
CA GLU A 295 6.65 3.08 22.03
C GLU A 295 8.08 3.04 21.46
N GLY A 296 8.45 1.95 20.80
CA GLY A 296 9.75 1.79 20.16
C GLY A 296 10.00 2.84 19.07
N LEU A 297 8.98 3.13 18.25
CA LEU A 297 9.10 4.14 17.19
C LEU A 297 9.13 5.59 17.75
N LEU A 298 8.43 5.88 18.85
CA LEU A 298 8.54 7.16 19.55
C LEU A 298 9.94 7.34 20.16
N ALA A 299 10.49 6.31 20.80
CA ALA A 299 11.86 6.35 21.32
C ALA A 299 12.91 6.54 20.20
N ALA A 300 12.71 5.88 19.06
CA ALA A 300 13.55 6.09 17.88
C ALA A 300 13.45 7.54 17.35
N LEU A 301 12.24 8.12 17.34
CA LEU A 301 12.00 9.51 16.91
C LEU A 301 12.71 10.52 17.81
N GLU A 302 12.74 10.29 19.12
CA GLU A 302 13.52 11.12 20.07
C GLU A 302 15.02 11.04 19.77
N LEU A 303 15.55 9.84 19.53
CA LEU A 303 16.96 9.65 19.16
C LEU A 303 17.31 10.31 17.84
N VAL A 304 16.47 10.18 16.81
CA VAL A 304 16.61 10.87 15.52
C VAL A 304 16.81 12.37 15.72
N ARG A 305 16.00 12.98 16.59
CA ARG A 305 16.07 14.43 16.85
C ARG A 305 17.32 14.81 17.63
N ALA A 306 17.71 14.01 18.63
CA ALA A 306 18.95 14.22 19.36
C ALA A 306 20.17 14.10 18.43
N ASP A 307 20.16 13.11 17.54
CA ASP A 307 21.20 12.89 16.54
C ASP A 307 21.27 14.02 15.50
N ALA A 308 20.13 14.55 15.08
CA ALA A 308 20.07 15.70 14.19
C ALA A 308 20.61 16.97 14.88
N ALA A 309 20.21 17.21 16.13
CA ALA A 309 20.63 18.38 16.91
C ALA A 309 22.15 18.39 17.18
N ARG A 310 22.77 17.23 17.41
CA ARG A 310 24.23 17.11 17.57
C ARG A 310 25.04 17.15 16.27
N GLY A 311 24.37 17.23 15.12
CA GLY A 311 25.03 17.27 13.81
C GLY A 311 25.63 15.94 13.37
N ALA A 312 25.00 14.82 13.71
CA ALA A 312 25.43 13.51 13.21
C ALA A 312 25.40 13.47 11.67
N ALA A 313 26.27 12.65 11.07
CA ALA A 313 26.14 12.26 9.67
C ALA A 313 25.13 11.11 9.57
N LEU A 314 24.27 11.13 8.55
CA LEU A 314 23.33 10.04 8.29
C LEU A 314 24.08 8.88 7.62
N ASP A 315 24.19 7.76 8.31
CA ASP A 315 24.79 6.52 7.81
C ASP A 315 24.03 5.30 8.34
N PHE A 316 24.44 4.11 7.90
CA PHE A 316 23.82 2.85 8.33
C PHE A 316 23.97 2.59 9.84
N GLU A 317 25.05 3.02 10.49
CA GLU A 317 25.24 2.82 11.93
C GLU A 317 24.23 3.65 12.74
N LEU A 318 23.90 4.86 12.27
CA LEU A 318 22.83 5.66 12.84
C LEU A 318 21.46 5.00 12.63
N LEU A 319 21.18 4.56 11.39
CA LEU A 319 19.92 3.89 11.04
C LEU A 319 19.67 2.65 11.91
N ARG A 320 20.66 1.76 12.06
CA ARG A 320 20.49 0.55 12.88
C ARG A 320 20.37 0.86 14.37
N GLY A 321 20.96 1.97 14.83
CA GLY A 321 20.78 2.49 16.18
C GLY A 321 19.33 2.82 16.46
N TRP A 322 18.66 3.54 15.55
CA TRP A 322 17.23 3.80 15.62
C TRP A 322 16.40 2.53 15.44
N GLN A 323 16.78 1.67 14.49
CA GLN A 323 16.07 0.45 14.16
C GLN A 323 16.01 -0.54 15.32
N ARG A 324 17.01 -0.52 16.21
CA ARG A 324 16.97 -1.25 17.48
C ARG A 324 15.70 -0.95 18.28
N HIS A 325 15.32 0.32 18.37
CA HIS A 325 14.12 0.74 19.09
C HIS A 325 12.86 0.43 18.30
N VAL A 326 12.88 0.64 16.98
CA VAL A 326 11.76 0.29 16.08
C VAL A 326 11.37 -1.19 16.18
N LEU A 327 12.36 -2.08 16.28
CA LEU A 327 12.16 -3.54 16.34
C LEU A 327 12.12 -4.08 17.78
N GLY A 328 12.36 -3.24 18.80
CA GLY A 328 12.43 -3.68 20.19
C GLY A 328 13.54 -4.69 20.48
N THR A 329 14.63 -4.68 19.70
CA THR A 329 15.70 -5.69 19.83
C THR A 329 16.76 -5.28 20.86
N PRO A 330 17.41 -6.24 21.55
CA PRO A 330 18.44 -5.92 22.55
C PRO A 330 19.72 -5.35 21.92
N ARG A 331 19.97 -5.63 20.64
CA ARG A 331 21.13 -5.14 19.88
C ARG A 331 20.68 -4.54 18.56
N PRO A 332 21.41 -3.56 18.01
CA PRO A 332 21.13 -3.03 16.68
C PRO A 332 21.14 -4.14 15.62
N PRO A 333 20.13 -4.24 14.74
CA PRO A 333 20.06 -5.27 13.70
C PRO A 333 21.26 -5.17 12.75
N SER A 334 21.65 -6.29 12.15
CA SER A 334 22.68 -6.33 11.11
C SER A 334 22.15 -5.81 9.78
N PHE A 335 23.06 -5.42 8.88
CA PHE A 335 22.73 -5.25 7.48
C PHE A 335 22.32 -6.62 6.91
N ARG A 336 21.27 -6.68 6.10
CA ARG A 336 20.82 -7.93 5.47
C ARG A 336 21.95 -8.61 4.70
N THR A 337 21.94 -9.94 4.64
CA THR A 337 22.93 -10.73 3.89
C THR A 337 22.36 -11.38 2.63
N LEU A 338 21.03 -11.34 2.50
CA LEU A 338 20.29 -11.86 1.37
C LEU A 338 19.60 -10.72 0.62
N PRO A 339 19.22 -10.94 -0.64
CA PRO A 339 18.33 -10.03 -1.34
C PRO A 339 17.03 -9.79 -0.58
N ALA A 340 16.55 -8.56 -0.60
CA ALA A 340 15.26 -8.20 0.00
C ALA A 340 14.14 -8.25 -1.04
N PHE A 341 12.93 -8.51 -0.58
CA PHE A 341 11.72 -8.52 -1.41
C PHE A 341 10.66 -7.65 -0.76
N ALA A 342 9.97 -6.84 -1.57
CA ALA A 342 8.90 -5.97 -1.12
C ALA A 342 7.68 -6.08 -2.04
N LYS A 343 6.56 -5.51 -1.60
CA LYS A 343 5.29 -5.44 -2.35
C LYS A 343 4.83 -6.82 -2.82
N GLY A 344 4.74 -7.77 -1.89
CA GLY A 344 4.33 -9.15 -2.21
C GLY A 344 5.33 -9.91 -3.10
N GLY A 345 6.60 -9.47 -3.15
CA GLY A 345 7.63 -10.09 -4.00
C GLY A 345 7.74 -9.48 -5.41
N ARG A 346 6.91 -8.48 -5.74
CA ARG A 346 7.00 -7.75 -7.02
C ARG A 346 8.31 -7.01 -7.18
N GLU A 347 8.87 -6.49 -6.09
CA GLU A 347 10.17 -5.83 -6.11
C GLU A 347 11.22 -6.65 -5.40
N ARG A 348 12.36 -6.82 -6.07
CA ARG A 348 13.55 -7.51 -5.56
C ARG A 348 14.70 -6.52 -5.49
N TYR A 349 15.29 -6.36 -4.32
CA TYR A 349 16.48 -5.53 -4.12
C TYR A 349 17.71 -6.41 -3.95
N GLY A 350 18.62 -6.33 -4.93
CA GLY A 350 19.87 -7.10 -4.95
C GLY A 350 20.77 -6.82 -3.75
N ILE A 351 21.77 -7.69 -3.57
CA ILE A 351 22.84 -7.48 -2.60
C ILE A 351 24.18 -7.85 -3.22
N GLY A 352 25.16 -7.00 -2.99
CA GLY A 352 26.56 -7.15 -3.34
C GLY A 352 27.46 -6.77 -2.17
N PRO A 353 28.77 -7.06 -2.26
CA PRO A 353 29.73 -6.78 -1.18
C PRO A 353 29.86 -5.28 -0.85
N ASP A 354 29.53 -4.41 -1.80
CA ASP A 354 29.60 -2.95 -1.71
C ASP A 354 28.25 -2.29 -1.38
N THR A 355 27.14 -3.04 -1.30
CA THR A 355 25.80 -2.48 -1.13
C THR A 355 25.67 -1.61 0.12
N ARG A 356 26.33 -2.00 1.23
CA ARG A 356 26.37 -1.17 2.43
C ARG A 356 27.10 0.16 2.20
N GLN A 357 28.27 0.11 1.55
CA GLN A 357 29.07 1.31 1.27
C GLN A 357 28.32 2.26 0.32
N LEU A 358 27.61 1.70 -0.67
CA LEU A 358 26.76 2.45 -1.58
C LEU A 358 25.59 3.12 -0.85
N LEU A 359 24.98 2.44 0.13
CA LEU A 359 23.95 3.05 0.98
C LEU A 359 24.53 4.23 1.74
N ASP A 360 25.66 4.05 2.44
CA ASP A 360 26.29 5.11 3.22
C ASP A 360 26.65 6.32 2.35
N ALA A 361 27.16 6.09 1.13
CA ALA A 361 27.42 7.17 0.17
C ALA A 361 26.14 7.91 -0.25
N CYS A 362 25.06 7.18 -0.55
CA CYS A 362 23.78 7.78 -0.92
C CYS A 362 23.17 8.61 0.23
N LEU A 363 23.27 8.11 1.47
CA LEU A 363 22.78 8.81 2.66
C LEU A 363 23.60 10.07 2.97
N ALA A 364 24.92 10.04 2.76
CA ALA A 364 25.78 11.20 2.97
C ALA A 364 25.39 12.39 2.07
N GLU A 365 24.87 12.14 0.87
CA GLU A 365 24.38 13.17 -0.07
C GLU A 365 23.08 13.88 0.41
N SER A 366 22.50 13.47 1.55
CA SER A 366 21.39 14.19 2.18
C SER A 366 21.83 15.39 3.04
N ALA A 367 23.12 15.48 3.35
CA ALA A 367 23.70 16.66 3.99
C ALA A 367 23.61 17.88 3.08
N ARG A 368 23.63 19.07 3.67
CA ARG A 368 23.74 20.33 2.93
C ARG A 368 25.13 20.39 2.28
N ASP A 369 25.16 20.62 0.97
CA ASP A 369 26.37 20.84 0.18
C ASP A 369 26.31 22.26 -0.40
N ASP A 370 27.23 23.12 0.03
CA ASP A 370 27.28 24.51 -0.42
C ASP A 370 27.80 24.63 -1.87
N GLU A 371 28.53 23.62 -2.38
CA GLU A 371 29.00 23.60 -3.76
C GLU A 371 27.91 23.15 -4.74
N ARG A 372 26.99 22.28 -4.28
CA ARG A 372 25.88 21.75 -5.07
C ARG A 372 24.59 21.75 -4.23
N PRO A 373 23.98 22.94 -4.02
CA PRO A 373 22.82 23.05 -3.16
C PRO A 373 21.61 22.34 -3.78
N LEU A 374 21.11 21.33 -3.07
CA LEU A 374 19.82 20.71 -3.35
C LEU A 374 18.75 21.20 -2.37
N PRO A 375 17.51 21.44 -2.85
CA PRO A 375 16.36 21.75 -1.99
C PRO A 375 16.22 20.77 -0.83
N LEU A 376 15.75 21.24 0.34
CA LEU A 376 15.56 20.39 1.51
C LEU A 376 14.61 19.21 1.22
N THR A 377 13.53 19.48 0.48
CA THR A 377 12.56 18.48 0.04
C THR A 377 13.20 17.40 -0.82
N ALA A 378 14.14 17.75 -1.71
CA ALA A 378 14.90 16.81 -2.52
C ALA A 378 15.83 15.93 -1.65
N ARG A 379 16.61 16.55 -0.75
CA ARG A 379 17.51 15.82 0.16
C ARG A 379 16.74 14.82 1.05
N ALA A 380 15.62 15.26 1.63
CA ALA A 380 14.77 14.43 2.48
C ALA A 380 14.08 13.30 1.68
N ALA A 381 13.60 13.58 0.46
CA ALA A 381 13.02 12.55 -0.42
C ALA A 381 14.06 11.49 -0.79
N ARG A 382 15.29 11.88 -1.14
CA ARG A 382 16.38 10.96 -1.47
C ARG A 382 16.70 10.04 -0.30
N ALA A 383 16.94 10.59 0.89
CA ALA A 383 17.23 9.78 2.07
C ALA A 383 16.12 8.77 2.38
N CYS A 384 14.86 9.18 2.27
CA CYS A 384 13.70 8.31 2.43
C CYS A 384 13.72 7.14 1.42
N LEU A 385 13.84 7.46 0.13
CA LEU A 385 13.77 6.47 -0.95
C LEU A 385 15.00 5.55 -0.97
N ASP A 386 16.19 6.09 -0.64
CA ASP A 386 17.41 5.30 -0.50
C ASP A 386 17.23 4.23 0.58
N VAL A 387 16.71 4.55 1.77
CA VAL A 387 16.43 3.52 2.78
C VAL A 387 15.34 2.54 2.32
N CYS A 388 14.28 3.02 1.66
CA CYS A 388 13.20 2.15 1.16
C CYS A 388 13.71 1.08 0.18
N PHE A 389 14.51 1.49 -0.81
CA PHE A 389 14.90 0.64 -1.94
C PHE A 389 16.24 -0.09 -1.72
N PHE A 390 17.13 0.41 -0.87
CA PHE A 390 18.24 -0.43 -0.37
C PHE A 390 17.72 -1.53 0.57
N HIS A 391 16.63 -1.24 1.29
CA HIS A 391 15.95 -2.17 2.17
C HIS A 391 16.94 -2.85 3.16
N PRO A 392 17.68 -2.07 3.97
CA PRO A 392 18.87 -2.56 4.67
C PRO A 392 18.62 -3.60 5.77
N PHE A 393 17.38 -3.72 6.26
CA PHE A 393 16.98 -4.61 7.34
C PHE A 393 16.02 -5.71 6.87
N ASP A 394 15.84 -6.76 7.66
CA ASP A 394 14.86 -7.82 7.36
C ASP A 394 13.41 -7.38 7.64
N ASP A 395 13.21 -6.41 8.55
CA ASP A 395 11.91 -5.80 8.83
C ASP A 395 12.08 -4.30 9.18
N GLY A 396 10.99 -3.56 9.04
CA GLY A 396 10.85 -2.18 9.51
C GLY A 396 11.48 -1.15 8.59
N ASN A 397 11.83 -1.49 7.35
CA ASN A 397 12.47 -0.57 6.41
C ASN A 397 11.61 0.66 6.09
N ALA A 398 10.28 0.51 5.99
CA ALA A 398 9.38 1.66 5.82
C ALA A 398 9.42 2.62 7.03
N ARG A 399 9.55 2.07 8.25
CA ARG A 399 9.69 2.87 9.50
C ARG A 399 11.07 3.52 9.57
N ALA A 400 12.14 2.81 9.24
CA ALA A 400 13.49 3.37 9.14
C ALA A 400 13.61 4.48 8.09
N SER A 401 12.98 4.29 6.93
CA SER A 401 12.93 5.26 5.85
C SER A 401 12.24 6.56 6.27
N PHE A 402 11.10 6.43 6.96
CA PHE A 402 10.41 7.58 7.55
C PHE A 402 11.30 8.32 8.57
N LEU A 403 12.03 7.60 9.43
CA LEU A 403 12.95 8.20 10.40
C LEU A 403 14.13 8.92 9.72
N ALA A 404 14.68 8.38 8.63
CA ALA A 404 15.72 9.02 7.83
C ALA A 404 15.26 10.34 7.22
N LEU A 405 14.02 10.38 6.71
CA LEU A 405 13.39 11.62 6.24
C LEU A 405 13.25 12.65 7.37
N VAL A 406 12.74 12.24 8.52
CA VAL A 406 12.56 13.13 9.68
C VAL A 406 13.91 13.65 10.18
N PHE A 407 14.97 12.83 10.13
CA PHE A 407 16.32 13.25 10.46
C PHE A 407 16.79 14.41 9.58
N VAL A 408 16.65 14.29 8.26
CA VAL A 408 17.09 15.33 7.31
C VAL A 408 16.34 16.64 7.55
N LEU A 409 15.03 16.58 7.82
CA LEU A 409 14.25 17.78 8.17
C LEU A 409 14.71 18.38 9.51
N ALA A 410 14.91 17.54 10.53
CA ALA A 410 15.34 17.97 11.85
C ALA A 410 16.75 18.60 11.85
N ARG A 411 17.64 18.18 10.92
CA ARG A 411 18.97 18.80 10.73
C ARG A 411 18.88 20.27 10.35
N GLU A 412 17.82 20.69 9.65
CA GLU A 412 17.55 22.07 9.27
C GLU A 412 16.57 22.79 10.23
N GLY A 413 16.26 22.18 11.38
CA GLY A 413 15.31 22.75 12.33
C GLY A 413 13.86 22.76 11.82
N VAL A 414 13.52 21.82 10.93
CA VAL A 414 12.17 21.67 10.36
C VAL A 414 11.47 20.45 10.96
N ALA A 415 10.22 20.64 11.38
CA ALA A 415 9.28 19.56 11.67
C ALA A 415 7.95 19.82 10.93
N LEU A 416 7.18 18.75 10.68
CA LEU A 416 5.94 18.82 9.90
C LEU A 416 4.71 18.71 10.81
N ASP A 417 3.67 19.52 10.55
CA ASP A 417 2.38 19.48 11.26
C ASP A 417 1.60 18.20 10.93
N GLY A 418 1.81 17.63 9.73
CA GLY A 418 1.20 16.38 9.29
C GLY A 418 2.13 15.58 8.36
N VAL A 419 2.03 14.25 8.41
CA VAL A 419 2.87 13.32 7.62
C VAL A 419 2.06 12.20 6.93
N SER A 420 0.74 12.35 6.87
CA SER A 420 -0.17 11.30 6.41
C SER A 420 0.13 10.87 4.98
N LEU A 421 0.41 11.79 4.06
CA LEU A 421 0.71 11.44 2.67
C LEU A 421 2.11 10.83 2.54
N ILE A 422 3.08 11.32 3.30
CA ILE A 422 4.46 10.79 3.33
C ILE A 422 4.49 9.31 3.73
N ARG A 423 3.68 8.91 4.72
CA ARG A 423 3.68 7.54 5.25
C ARG A 423 2.76 6.56 4.50
N ARG A 424 1.98 7.05 3.54
CA ARG A 424 0.87 6.29 2.94
C ARG A 424 0.93 6.24 1.41
N PHE A 425 2.11 6.23 0.80
CA PHE A 425 2.29 5.94 -0.63
C PHE A 425 3.30 4.81 -0.82
N SER A 426 3.03 3.91 -1.76
CA SER A 426 3.97 2.91 -2.29
C SER A 426 4.46 3.42 -3.64
N LEU A 427 5.76 3.70 -3.75
CA LEU A 427 6.41 4.23 -4.96
C LEU A 427 7.27 3.14 -5.60
N ALA A 428 7.22 3.03 -6.93
CA ALA A 428 7.97 2.01 -7.66
C ALA A 428 9.44 2.40 -7.81
N ALA A 429 10.34 1.43 -7.64
CA ALA A 429 11.79 1.67 -7.70
C ALA A 429 12.27 2.08 -9.11
N ASP A 430 11.54 1.68 -10.14
CA ASP A 430 11.83 1.90 -11.55
C ASP A 430 11.00 3.02 -12.20
N ASP A 431 10.02 3.59 -11.50
CA ASP A 431 9.26 4.73 -12.01
C ASP A 431 10.11 6.01 -11.93
N PRO A 432 10.42 6.66 -13.08
CA PRO A 432 11.21 7.89 -13.12
C PRO A 432 10.55 9.06 -12.38
N LYS A 433 9.26 8.98 -12.04
CA LYS A 433 8.54 10.02 -11.31
C LYS A 433 8.59 9.84 -9.78
N SER A 434 8.99 8.67 -9.28
CA SER A 434 8.94 8.36 -7.84
C SER A 434 9.65 9.41 -6.97
N GLY A 435 10.86 9.81 -7.36
CA GLY A 435 11.62 10.86 -6.65
C GLY A 435 10.88 12.20 -6.60
N LEU A 436 10.35 12.64 -7.73
CA LEU A 436 9.62 13.91 -7.86
C LEU A 436 8.28 13.90 -7.11
N ILE A 437 7.54 12.78 -7.16
CA ILE A 437 6.29 12.61 -6.41
C ILE A 437 6.54 12.73 -4.92
N MET A 438 7.58 12.05 -4.42
CA MET A 438 7.95 12.09 -3.01
C MET A 438 8.31 13.52 -2.56
N ALA A 439 9.15 14.20 -3.34
CA ALA A 439 9.58 15.55 -3.00
C ALA A 439 8.44 16.59 -3.08
N ARG A 440 7.51 16.46 -4.04
CA ARG A 440 6.31 17.30 -4.11
C ARG A 440 5.35 17.05 -2.94
N SER A 441 5.20 15.80 -2.49
CA SER A 441 4.42 15.47 -1.30
C SER A 441 4.99 16.17 -0.05
N LEU A 442 6.33 16.17 0.08
CA LEU A 442 7.03 16.90 1.14
C LEU A 442 6.84 18.41 1.05
N ASP A 443 6.95 19.00 -0.14
CA ASP A 443 6.71 20.43 -0.39
C ASP A 443 5.30 20.86 0.04
N CYS A 444 4.27 20.06 -0.28
CA CYS A 444 2.90 20.31 0.16
C CYS A 444 2.79 20.36 1.69
N HIS A 445 3.32 19.36 2.38
CA HIS A 445 3.29 19.31 3.85
C HIS A 445 4.10 20.43 4.51
N LEU A 446 5.24 20.79 3.93
CA LEU A 446 6.08 21.87 4.46
C LEU A 446 5.41 23.24 4.28
N ARG A 447 4.79 23.51 3.14
CA ARG A 447 4.01 24.74 2.90
C ARG A 447 2.83 24.85 3.87
N GLU A 448 2.08 23.78 4.05
CA GLU A 448 0.96 23.75 4.98
C GLU A 448 1.43 24.02 6.42
N THR A 449 2.52 23.37 6.83
CA THR A 449 3.14 23.57 8.15
C THR A 449 3.52 25.04 8.37
N ARG A 450 4.18 25.66 7.38
CA ARG A 450 4.57 27.08 7.45
C ARG A 450 3.39 28.03 7.46
N SER A 451 2.33 27.74 6.71
CA SER A 451 1.10 28.55 6.73
C SER A 451 0.48 28.56 8.13
N ARG A 452 0.30 27.38 8.73
CA ARG A 452 -0.29 27.21 10.06
C ARG A 452 0.55 27.87 11.15
N ALA A 453 1.88 27.76 11.09
CA ALA A 453 2.77 28.41 12.05
C ALA A 453 2.70 29.95 11.98
N ARG A 454 2.52 30.52 10.77
CA ARG A 454 2.35 31.96 10.57
C ARG A 454 1.01 32.47 11.09
N GLU A 455 -0.05 31.70 10.93
CA GLU A 455 -1.37 32.02 11.46
C GLU A 455 -1.39 32.05 13.00
N GLN A 456 -0.62 31.20 13.66
CA GLN A 456 -0.50 31.15 15.13
C GLN A 456 0.37 32.27 15.71
N SER A 457 1.20 32.90 14.89
CA SER A 457 2.07 34.01 15.29
C SER A 457 1.40 35.38 15.15
N ARG A 458 0.16 35.42 14.65
CA ARG A 458 -0.70 36.62 14.55
C ARG A 458 -1.73 36.61 15.67
#